data_AF-A0A8S9RZS0-F1
#
_entry.id   AF-A0A8S9RZS0-F1
#
_cell.length_a   1.000
_cell.length_b   1.000
_cell.length_c   1.000
_cell.angle_alpha   90.00
_cell.angle_beta   90.00
_cell.angle_gamma   90.00
#
_symmetry.space_group_name_H-M   'P 1'
#
loop_
_entity.id
_entity.type
_entity.pdbx_description
1 polymer ?
#
loop_
_entity_poly.entity_id
_entity_poly.type
_entity_poly.pdbx_seq_one_letter_code
_entity_poly.pdbx_strand_id
1 'polypeptide(L)'
;MGKIGLSKLSNWKVALAISCVFGNGLRTAHQSNLNRILPVCTDWEAACWAMAKSWLDVQVDLELAQSKPGLAERFRNRLDESPDTMQNGCQGPEDWPLHVLNQQPRDLSALLQKLHSGEMVHEAVVRGCKEQHRQIQMNLMKGDISHLLDLIWSWIAPLEDDQSNFRPHGDPQMIKFGAHVVLVLRYMLADEIKDREKLSNVGDLILHMYSMFLFSKQHEELVGIYASQLAGHRCIELFVHMMELRMHSSVHVKYKIFLSAMEYLPFSHVDDSQGNFEEIVDRVLSRSREIKLAKYDPSVDVAEQHRQQSLQKAIAIQWLCFTPPSTIKDVKDVTSKLLLRSLMHSNILFREFALIAMWRVPATPVGAHTLLSFLAEPLKQLSENPDTLVDYVSENLQEFQDWNEYYSCDAKYRNWLKFQVENAEVTDLSEEENQKAIVAAKETLDSSLLLLLRKDNPWLTFLEDNVFESEEYMFLELHATAMLCLPSGECLRPDATICAALMSALYASVTEEVVLDRQLMVLP
;
A
#
# COMPACT_ATOMS: atom_id res chain seq x y z
N MET A 1 -16.28 -27.64 9.57
CA MET A 1 -16.84 -27.57 10.94
C MET A 1 -17.28 -28.95 11.47
N GLY A 2 -16.47 -30.01 11.31
CA GLY A 2 -16.94 -31.40 11.50
C GLY A 2 -15.91 -32.41 12.02
N LYS A 3 -14.97 -31.99 12.88
CA LYS A 3 -14.02 -32.90 13.56
C LYS A 3 -13.77 -32.57 15.05
N ILE A 4 -14.65 -31.79 15.67
CA ILE A 4 -14.57 -31.44 17.12
C ILE A 4 -15.25 -32.53 17.99
N GLY A 5 -15.96 -33.48 17.39
CA GLY A 5 -16.69 -34.53 18.10
C GLY A 5 -15.88 -35.74 18.56
N LEU A 6 -14.67 -35.97 18.01
CA LEU A 6 -13.87 -37.16 18.30
C LEU A 6 -12.87 -36.97 19.46
N SER A 7 -12.38 -35.75 19.72
CA SER A 7 -11.43 -35.48 20.83
C SER A 7 -12.10 -35.47 22.21
N LYS A 8 -13.38 -35.08 22.30
CA LYS A 8 -14.16 -35.28 23.52
C LYS A 8 -14.33 -36.77 23.85
N LEU A 9 -14.30 -37.63 22.82
CA LEU A 9 -14.45 -39.08 22.95
C LEU A 9 -13.17 -39.82 23.39
N SER A 10 -11.99 -39.25 23.17
CA SER A 10 -10.72 -39.75 23.72
C SER A 10 -10.51 -39.27 25.16
N ASN A 11 -10.85 -38.02 25.46
CA ASN A 11 -10.70 -37.45 26.81
C ASN A 11 -11.55 -38.16 27.88
N TRP A 12 -12.78 -38.62 27.56
CA TRP A 12 -13.53 -39.42 28.54
C TRP A 12 -12.93 -40.81 28.75
N LYS A 13 -12.31 -41.43 27.73
CA LYS A 13 -11.67 -42.75 27.89
C LYS A 13 -10.43 -42.67 28.78
N VAL A 14 -9.65 -41.59 28.69
CA VAL A 14 -8.53 -41.33 29.59
C VAL A 14 -9.04 -41.00 31.01
N ALA A 15 -10.06 -40.16 31.14
CA ALA A 15 -10.70 -39.89 32.43
C ALA A 15 -11.34 -41.13 33.07
N LEU A 16 -11.94 -42.04 32.27
CA LEU A 16 -12.53 -43.29 32.74
C LEU A 16 -11.46 -44.32 33.09
N ALA A 17 -10.36 -44.38 32.34
CA ALA A 17 -9.20 -45.22 32.65
C ALA A 17 -8.48 -44.75 33.94
N ILE A 18 -8.46 -43.45 34.21
CA ILE A 18 -7.91 -42.87 35.44
C ILE A 18 -8.88 -43.02 36.63
N SER A 19 -10.20 -43.01 36.37
CA SER A 19 -11.25 -43.12 37.40
C SER A 19 -11.57 -44.57 37.82
N CYS A 20 -11.52 -45.54 36.89
CA CYS A 20 -11.96 -46.92 37.16
C CYS A 20 -10.95 -47.78 37.93
N VAL A 21 -9.68 -47.37 38.11
CA VAL A 21 -8.66 -48.29 38.62
C VAL A 21 -8.41 -48.19 40.13
N PHE A 22 -8.71 -47.08 40.82
CA PHE A 22 -8.31 -46.96 42.24
C PHE A 22 -9.31 -46.18 43.07
N GLY A 23 -9.61 -46.62 44.31
CA GLY A 23 -10.50 -46.02 45.32
C GLY A 23 -9.78 -45.22 46.43
N ASN A 24 -10.55 -44.44 47.20
CA ASN A 24 -10.19 -43.33 48.11
C ASN A 24 -9.00 -43.50 49.08
N GLY A 25 -8.25 -42.39 49.30
CA GLY A 25 -7.26 -42.22 50.38
C GLY A 25 -5.81 -42.14 49.88
N LEU A 26 -5.26 -43.25 49.38
CA LEU A 26 -3.94 -43.34 48.70
C LEU A 26 -3.94 -42.77 47.26
N ARG A 27 -5.05 -42.14 46.87
CA ARG A 27 -5.47 -41.89 45.48
C ARG A 27 -4.67 -40.80 44.77
N THR A 28 -4.21 -39.76 45.47
CA THR A 28 -3.50 -38.63 44.85
C THR A 28 -2.10 -39.03 44.38
N ALA A 29 -1.33 -39.74 45.21
CA ALA A 29 0.02 -40.22 44.88
C ALA A 29 0.08 -41.13 43.65
N HIS A 30 -0.92 -42.02 43.49
CA HIS A 30 -0.98 -42.93 42.34
C HIS A 30 -1.55 -42.26 41.08
N GLN A 31 -2.45 -41.29 41.23
CA GLN A 31 -3.03 -40.51 40.12
C GLN A 31 -2.11 -39.38 39.63
N SER A 32 -1.02 -39.09 40.34
CA SER A 32 0.00 -38.11 39.96
C SER A 32 1.37 -38.76 39.68
N ASN A 33 1.42 -40.08 39.49
CA ASN A 33 2.62 -40.81 39.07
C ASN A 33 2.75 -40.77 37.54
N LEU A 34 3.52 -39.79 37.05
CA LEU A 34 3.73 -39.53 35.62
C LEU A 34 4.33 -40.73 34.87
N ASN A 35 5.19 -41.53 35.50
CA ASN A 35 5.77 -42.72 34.85
C ASN A 35 4.73 -43.77 34.46
N ARG A 36 3.55 -43.78 35.11
CA ARG A 36 2.45 -44.68 34.75
C ARG A 36 1.45 -44.05 33.78
N ILE A 37 1.27 -42.73 33.85
CA ILE A 37 0.23 -42.01 33.12
C ILE A 37 0.71 -41.55 31.74
N LEU A 38 1.95 -41.08 31.63
CA LEU A 38 2.47 -40.55 30.35
C LEU A 38 2.52 -41.59 29.21
N PRO A 39 2.84 -42.87 29.46
CA PRO A 39 2.84 -43.88 28.39
C PRO A 39 1.46 -44.17 27.80
N VAL A 40 0.38 -43.90 28.54
CA VAL A 40 -1.01 -44.12 28.07
C VAL A 40 -1.63 -42.86 27.43
N CYS A 41 -0.98 -41.71 27.54
CA CYS A 41 -1.41 -40.48 26.88
C CYS A 41 -0.97 -40.48 25.41
N THR A 42 -1.91 -40.74 24.51
CA THR A 42 -1.65 -40.85 23.06
C THR A 42 -1.75 -39.54 22.29
N ASP A 43 -2.20 -38.46 22.93
CA ASP A 43 -2.34 -37.12 22.37
C ASP A 43 -1.73 -36.05 23.27
N TRP A 44 -1.40 -34.90 22.67
CA TRP A 44 -0.66 -33.83 23.34
C TRP A 44 -1.46 -33.23 24.49
N GLU A 45 -2.76 -33.02 24.33
CA GLU A 45 -3.63 -32.47 25.39
C GLU A 45 -3.68 -33.37 26.61
N ALA A 46 -3.86 -34.68 26.42
CA ALA A 46 -3.91 -35.64 27.52
C ALA A 46 -2.58 -35.67 28.29
N ALA A 47 -1.43 -35.65 27.59
CA ALA A 47 -0.12 -35.63 28.22
C ALA A 47 0.13 -34.30 28.97
N CYS A 48 -0.17 -33.17 28.33
CA CYS A 48 0.00 -31.84 28.93
C CYS A 48 -0.88 -31.67 30.17
N TRP A 49 -2.15 -32.08 30.09
CA TRP A 49 -3.07 -32.06 31.22
C TRP A 49 -2.61 -32.97 32.36
N ALA A 50 -2.15 -34.19 32.06
CA ALA A 50 -1.65 -35.12 33.09
C ALA A 50 -0.44 -34.53 33.84
N MET A 51 0.51 -33.95 33.11
CA MET A 51 1.66 -33.27 33.73
C MET A 51 1.25 -32.06 34.55
N ALA A 52 0.39 -31.19 34.01
CA ALA A 52 -0.05 -29.97 34.70
C ALA A 52 -0.87 -30.29 35.96
N LYS A 53 -1.78 -31.27 35.89
CA LYS A 53 -2.56 -31.72 37.03
C LYS A 53 -1.67 -32.33 38.10
N SER A 54 -0.78 -33.25 37.73
CA SER A 54 0.15 -33.89 38.67
C SER A 54 1.00 -32.84 39.38
N TRP A 55 1.52 -31.86 38.63
CA TRP A 55 2.30 -30.78 39.19
C TRP A 55 1.48 -29.91 40.14
N LEU A 56 0.26 -29.52 39.74
CA LEU A 56 -0.64 -28.72 40.58
C LEU A 56 -1.03 -29.45 41.87
N ASP A 57 -1.36 -30.73 41.81
CA ASP A 57 -1.73 -31.54 42.98
C ASP A 57 -0.59 -31.53 44.01
N VAL A 58 0.65 -31.73 43.56
CA VAL A 58 1.84 -31.69 44.44
C VAL A 58 2.06 -30.29 45.00
N GLN A 59 1.96 -29.24 44.19
CA GLN A 59 2.16 -27.86 44.64
C GLN A 59 1.10 -27.43 45.67
N VAL A 60 -0.17 -27.75 45.44
CA VAL A 60 -1.26 -27.46 46.39
C VAL A 60 -1.02 -28.16 47.72
N ASP A 61 -0.67 -29.45 47.69
CA ASP A 61 -0.42 -30.20 48.92
C ASP A 61 0.82 -29.68 49.68
N LEU A 62 1.86 -29.25 48.97
CA LEU A 62 3.04 -28.62 49.58
C LEU A 62 2.68 -27.29 50.26
N GLU A 63 1.87 -26.45 49.63
CA GLU A 63 1.41 -25.18 50.23
C GLU A 63 0.48 -25.43 51.43
N LEU A 64 -0.45 -26.39 51.32
CA LEU A 64 -1.32 -26.79 52.42
C LEU A 64 -0.51 -27.36 53.60
N ALA A 65 0.54 -28.13 53.34
CA ALA A 65 1.43 -28.66 54.37
C ALA A 65 2.24 -27.54 55.07
N GLN A 66 2.66 -26.52 54.33
CA GLN A 66 3.34 -25.33 54.88
C GLN A 66 2.41 -24.45 55.73
N SER A 67 1.11 -24.42 55.42
CA SER A 67 0.10 -23.65 56.16
C SER A 67 -0.28 -24.24 57.54
N LYS A 68 0.16 -25.46 57.87
CA LYS A 68 -0.03 -26.08 59.18
C LYS A 68 1.14 -25.76 60.13
N PRO A 69 0.91 -25.10 61.28
CA PRO A 69 1.99 -24.75 62.20
C PRO A 69 2.58 -26.01 62.85
N GLY A 70 3.85 -26.30 62.57
CA GLY A 70 4.62 -27.42 63.14
C GLY A 70 5.31 -28.35 62.12
N LEU A 71 4.95 -28.29 60.83
CA LEU A 71 5.50 -29.18 59.79
C LEU A 71 6.62 -28.52 58.94
N ALA A 72 6.62 -27.19 58.83
CA ALA A 72 7.55 -26.43 57.99
C ALA A 72 9.04 -26.59 58.38
N GLU A 73 9.32 -26.87 59.65
CA GLU A 73 10.69 -27.10 60.17
C GLU A 73 11.25 -28.47 59.77
N ARG A 74 10.41 -29.49 59.55
CA ARG A 74 10.82 -30.84 59.12
C ARG A 74 11.07 -30.96 57.62
N PHE A 75 10.47 -30.09 56.81
CA PHE A 75 10.62 -30.13 55.35
C PHE A 75 11.85 -29.37 54.87
N ARG A 76 12.18 -28.23 55.50
CA ARG A 76 13.38 -27.43 55.17
C ARG A 76 14.68 -28.20 55.38
N ASN A 77 14.77 -29.01 56.44
CA ASN A 77 15.97 -29.78 56.76
C ASN A 77 16.20 -30.99 55.83
N ARG A 78 15.20 -31.42 55.02
CA ARG A 78 15.31 -32.59 54.14
C ARG A 78 15.72 -32.27 52.69
N LEU A 79 15.69 -31.01 52.29
CA LEU A 79 16.14 -30.57 50.96
C LEU A 79 17.66 -30.29 50.90
N ASP A 80 18.32 -30.17 52.06
CA ASP A 80 19.77 -29.88 52.20
C ASP A 80 20.63 -31.14 52.44
N GLU A 81 20.06 -32.34 52.60
CA GLU A 81 20.82 -33.56 52.86
C GLU A 81 21.12 -34.38 51.57
N SER A 82 22.40 -34.69 51.39
CA SER A 82 23.01 -35.38 50.24
C SER A 82 22.43 -36.79 49.98
N PRO A 83 22.43 -37.31 48.72
CA PRO A 83 21.67 -38.50 48.32
C PRO A 83 22.09 -39.83 48.97
N ASP A 84 23.26 -39.90 49.61
CA ASP A 84 23.89 -41.18 49.96
C ASP A 84 23.47 -41.77 51.32
N THR A 85 22.55 -41.16 52.07
CA THR A 85 22.21 -41.64 53.42
C THR A 85 20.72 -41.85 53.69
N MET A 86 19.92 -42.25 52.71
CA MET A 86 18.52 -42.64 52.97
C MET A 86 18.06 -43.87 52.18
N GLN A 87 18.65 -45.03 52.49
CA GLN A 87 18.08 -46.33 52.09
C GLN A 87 17.15 -46.96 53.12
N ASN A 88 16.94 -46.34 54.29
CA ASN A 88 15.96 -46.84 55.26
C ASN A 88 15.47 -45.70 56.17
N GLY A 89 14.37 -45.05 55.79
CA GLY A 89 13.73 -44.00 56.58
C GLY A 89 12.22 -44.01 56.37
N CYS A 90 11.50 -44.41 57.41
CA CYS A 90 10.06 -44.59 57.55
C CYS A 90 9.17 -43.68 56.69
N GLN A 91 8.30 -44.31 55.90
CA GLN A 91 7.12 -43.71 55.26
C GLN A 91 6.13 -43.26 56.34
N GLY A 92 6.02 -41.95 56.54
CA GLY A 92 4.87 -41.36 57.24
C GLY A 92 3.63 -41.39 56.34
N PRO A 93 2.41 -41.58 56.88
CA PRO A 93 1.17 -41.65 56.09
C PRO A 93 0.76 -40.34 55.38
N GLU A 94 1.45 -39.23 55.66
CA GLU A 94 1.08 -37.89 55.19
C GLU A 94 2.05 -37.27 54.17
N ASP A 95 3.15 -37.95 53.80
CA ASP A 95 4.18 -37.40 52.91
C ASP A 95 4.14 -38.03 51.51
N TRP A 96 4.21 -37.20 50.46
CA TRP A 96 4.29 -37.67 49.06
C TRP A 96 5.49 -38.61 48.84
N PRO A 97 5.33 -39.74 48.12
CA PRO A 97 6.46 -40.61 47.83
C PRO A 97 7.57 -39.89 47.05
N LEU A 98 8.83 -40.05 47.48
CA LEU A 98 10.01 -39.39 46.87
C LEU A 98 10.09 -39.60 45.35
N HIS A 99 9.76 -40.81 44.87
CA HIS A 99 9.78 -41.10 43.44
C HIS A 99 8.71 -40.34 42.64
N VAL A 100 7.60 -39.93 43.26
CA VAL A 100 6.56 -39.09 42.63
C VAL A 100 6.97 -37.62 42.63
N LEU A 101 7.59 -37.16 43.72
CA LEU A 101 8.15 -35.80 43.80
C LEU A 101 9.26 -35.59 42.75
N ASN A 102 10.16 -36.56 42.59
CA ASN A 102 11.26 -36.49 41.62
C ASN A 102 10.78 -36.44 40.16
N GLN A 103 9.54 -36.86 39.88
CA GLN A 103 8.96 -36.80 38.54
C GLN A 103 8.38 -35.43 38.20
N GLN A 104 8.09 -34.57 39.17
CA GLN A 104 7.39 -33.31 38.91
C GLN A 104 8.26 -32.32 38.14
N PRO A 105 7.69 -31.52 37.22
CA PRO A 105 8.40 -30.38 36.67
C PRO A 105 8.63 -29.33 37.77
N ARG A 106 9.73 -28.57 37.66
CA ARG A 106 10.06 -27.49 38.61
C ARG A 106 9.31 -26.21 38.27
N ASP A 107 9.16 -25.96 36.98
CA ASP A 107 8.49 -24.82 36.40
C ASP A 107 7.78 -25.23 35.09
N LEU A 108 7.08 -24.27 34.49
CA LEU A 108 6.39 -24.48 33.22
C LEU A 108 7.37 -24.85 32.09
N SER A 109 8.57 -24.28 32.08
CA SER A 109 9.60 -24.58 31.07
C SER A 109 10.04 -26.04 31.12
N ALA A 110 10.29 -26.57 32.32
CA ALA A 110 10.62 -27.98 32.55
C ALA A 110 9.46 -28.90 32.20
N LEU A 111 8.21 -28.49 32.43
CA LEU A 111 7.02 -29.24 31.99
C LEU A 111 6.99 -29.37 30.47
N LEU A 112 7.13 -28.25 29.76
CA LEU A 112 7.11 -28.22 28.30
C LEU A 112 8.31 -28.97 27.69
N GLN A 113 9.49 -28.90 28.33
CA GLN A 113 10.66 -29.70 27.93
C GLN A 113 10.39 -31.20 28.11
N LYS A 114 9.78 -31.61 29.23
CA LYS A 114 9.36 -33.00 29.46
C LYS A 114 8.36 -33.49 28.43
N LEU A 115 7.43 -32.65 27.96
CA LEU A 115 6.53 -33.01 26.84
C LEU A 115 7.29 -33.22 25.52
N HIS A 116 8.36 -32.47 25.29
CA HIS A 116 9.12 -32.53 24.05
C HIS A 116 10.12 -33.70 24.00
N SER A 117 10.75 -34.04 25.13
CA SER A 117 11.87 -34.99 25.17
C SER A 117 11.83 -35.98 26.34
N GLY A 118 10.68 -36.16 27.00
CA GLY A 118 10.54 -37.10 28.11
C GLY A 118 10.56 -38.54 27.62
N GLU A 119 11.38 -39.40 28.24
CA GLU A 119 11.55 -40.81 27.86
C GLU A 119 10.22 -41.60 27.93
N MET A 120 9.37 -41.27 28.90
CA MET A 120 8.08 -41.94 29.13
C MET A 120 6.92 -41.35 28.29
N VAL A 121 7.19 -40.38 27.42
CA VAL A 121 6.18 -39.70 26.61
C VAL A 121 5.99 -40.42 25.28
N HIS A 122 4.73 -40.66 24.90
CA HIS A 122 4.38 -41.32 23.65
C HIS A 122 4.88 -40.53 22.42
N GLU A 123 5.38 -41.20 21.38
CA GLU A 123 5.95 -40.55 20.18
C GLU A 123 4.98 -39.57 19.50
N ALA A 124 3.68 -39.91 19.48
CA ALA A 124 2.64 -39.03 18.95
C ALA A 124 2.57 -37.66 19.66
N VAL A 125 2.86 -37.60 20.96
CA VAL A 125 2.92 -36.36 21.74
C VAL A 125 4.15 -35.54 21.32
N VAL A 126 5.30 -36.20 21.16
CA VAL A 126 6.54 -35.54 20.68
C VAL A 126 6.36 -34.97 19.28
N ARG A 127 5.65 -35.68 18.39
CA ARG A 127 5.26 -35.14 17.07
C ARG A 127 4.29 -33.96 17.21
N GLY A 128 3.30 -34.07 18.09
CA GLY A 128 2.37 -32.99 18.42
C GLY A 128 3.09 -31.72 18.89
N CYS A 129 4.14 -31.84 19.70
CA CYS A 129 4.96 -30.70 20.12
C CYS A 129 5.59 -29.92 18.95
N LYS A 130 5.78 -30.55 17.78
CA LYS A 130 6.33 -29.91 16.58
C LYS A 130 5.26 -29.28 15.70
N GLU A 131 3.98 -29.51 15.94
CA GLU A 131 2.90 -28.87 15.18
C GLU A 131 2.84 -27.37 15.47
N GLN A 132 2.68 -26.55 14.42
CA GLN A 132 2.76 -25.09 14.52
C GLN A 132 1.83 -24.50 15.59
N HIS A 133 0.58 -24.95 15.64
CA HIS A 133 -0.39 -24.47 16.63
C HIS A 133 -0.02 -24.84 18.08
N ARG A 134 0.69 -25.96 18.31
CA ARG A 134 1.21 -26.33 19.63
C ARG A 134 2.41 -25.50 20.01
N GLN A 135 3.32 -25.25 19.06
CA GLN A 135 4.44 -24.34 19.28
C GLN A 135 3.93 -22.94 19.68
N ILE A 136 2.87 -22.46 19.04
CA ILE A 136 2.20 -21.21 19.43
C ILE A 136 1.65 -21.29 20.85
N GLN A 137 0.86 -22.32 21.18
CA GLN A 137 0.30 -22.51 22.52
C GLN A 137 1.39 -22.53 23.60
N MET A 138 2.46 -23.29 23.39
CA MET A 138 3.56 -23.43 24.34
C MET A 138 4.31 -22.11 24.57
N ASN A 139 4.54 -21.32 23.52
CA ASN A 139 5.19 -20.01 23.67
C ASN A 139 4.28 -18.99 24.36
N LEU A 140 2.97 -18.99 24.06
CA LEU A 140 2.00 -18.17 24.78
C LEU A 140 1.92 -18.53 26.27
N MET A 141 1.96 -19.82 26.61
CA MET A 141 1.98 -20.26 28.01
C MET A 141 3.25 -19.77 28.73
N LYS A 142 4.41 -19.78 28.07
CA LYS A 142 5.68 -19.25 28.62
C LYS A 142 5.71 -17.72 28.72
N GLY A 143 4.85 -17.03 27.98
CA GLY A 143 4.92 -15.58 27.83
C GLY A 143 6.09 -15.09 26.97
N ASP A 144 6.72 -15.98 26.19
CA ASP A 144 7.85 -15.63 25.32
C ASP A 144 7.33 -15.11 23.96
N ILE A 145 6.91 -13.84 23.98
CA ILE A 145 6.33 -13.18 22.80
C ILE A 145 7.39 -12.95 21.70
N SER A 146 8.63 -12.65 22.09
CA SER A 146 9.72 -12.41 21.15
C SER A 146 10.00 -13.65 20.29
N HIS A 147 10.15 -14.81 20.93
CA HIS A 147 10.35 -16.08 20.22
C HIS A 147 9.12 -16.50 19.41
N LEU A 148 7.91 -16.26 19.91
CA LEU A 148 6.67 -16.52 19.17
C LEU A 148 6.63 -15.75 17.85
N LEU A 149 7.00 -14.47 17.86
CA LEU A 149 7.03 -13.64 16.66
C LEU A 149 8.07 -14.14 15.66
N ASP A 150 9.25 -14.54 16.13
CA ASP A 150 10.30 -15.09 15.27
C ASP A 150 9.86 -16.41 14.62
N LEU A 151 9.17 -17.29 15.36
CA LEU A 151 8.61 -18.53 14.82
C LEU A 151 7.56 -18.25 13.75
N ILE A 152 6.59 -17.38 14.03
CA ILE A 152 5.55 -17.01 13.06
C ILE A 152 6.20 -16.40 11.82
N TRP A 153 7.14 -15.47 11.99
CA TRP A 153 7.85 -14.86 10.87
C TRP A 153 8.60 -15.89 10.04
N SER A 154 9.30 -16.84 10.67
CA SER A 154 10.04 -17.91 9.95
C SER A 154 9.13 -18.78 9.07
N TRP A 155 7.84 -18.89 9.37
CA TRP A 155 6.88 -19.67 8.59
C TRP A 155 6.25 -18.88 7.43
N ILE A 156 6.35 -17.55 7.45
CA ILE A 156 5.67 -16.67 6.47
C ILE A 156 6.61 -15.76 5.69
N ALA A 157 7.86 -15.65 6.11
CA ALA A 157 8.86 -14.81 5.47
C ALA A 157 9.04 -15.19 3.98
N PRO A 158 9.29 -14.22 3.09
CA PRO A 158 9.49 -14.50 1.69
C PRO A 158 10.82 -15.23 1.46
N LEU A 159 10.90 -16.05 0.41
CA LEU A 159 12.15 -16.72 0.02
C LEU A 159 13.17 -15.69 -0.51
N GLU A 160 14.45 -15.87 -0.18
CA GLU A 160 15.53 -14.90 -0.48
C GLU A 160 15.74 -14.61 -1.98
N ASP A 161 15.31 -15.50 -2.87
CA ASP A 161 15.44 -15.35 -4.33
C ASP A 161 14.40 -14.40 -4.96
N ASP A 162 13.34 -14.02 -4.24
CA ASP A 162 12.22 -13.22 -4.76
C ASP A 162 12.42 -11.71 -4.47
N GLN A 163 13.58 -11.15 -4.85
CA GLN A 163 13.90 -9.72 -4.67
C GLN A 163 12.92 -8.77 -5.40
N SER A 164 12.09 -9.29 -6.30
CA SER A 164 11.22 -8.47 -7.15
C SER A 164 9.74 -8.46 -6.73
N ASN A 165 9.30 -9.36 -5.84
CA ASN A 165 7.90 -9.39 -5.42
C ASN A 165 7.81 -9.94 -4.00
N PHE A 166 7.39 -9.13 -3.04
CA PHE A 166 6.97 -9.55 -1.69
C PHE A 166 5.73 -10.46 -1.76
N ARG A 167 5.87 -11.61 -2.41
CA ARG A 167 4.81 -12.59 -2.55
C ARG A 167 4.67 -13.28 -1.20
N PRO A 168 3.46 -13.40 -0.66
CA PRO A 168 3.25 -14.15 0.57
C PRO A 168 3.65 -15.61 0.37
N HIS A 169 4.57 -16.08 1.19
CA HIS A 169 4.98 -17.47 1.27
C HIS A 169 4.41 -18.08 2.55
N GLY A 170 4.05 -19.36 2.51
CA GLY A 170 3.48 -20.07 3.67
C GLY A 170 1.97 -20.29 3.63
N ASP A 171 1.47 -20.99 4.65
CA ASP A 171 0.05 -21.35 4.78
C ASP A 171 -0.83 -20.10 5.01
N PRO A 172 -1.88 -19.87 4.20
CA PRO A 172 -2.76 -18.71 4.35
C PRO A 172 -3.37 -18.53 5.74
N GLN A 173 -3.67 -19.62 6.46
CA GLN A 173 -4.21 -19.52 7.81
C GLN A 173 -3.16 -19.04 8.79
N MET A 174 -1.90 -19.46 8.64
CA MET A 174 -0.79 -18.99 9.46
C MET A 174 -0.49 -17.51 9.25
N ILE A 175 -0.47 -17.03 8.00
CA ILE A 175 -0.28 -15.59 7.70
C ILE A 175 -1.39 -14.77 8.36
N LYS A 176 -2.65 -15.19 8.18
CA LYS A 176 -3.80 -14.54 8.81
C LYS A 176 -3.69 -14.57 10.34
N PHE A 177 -3.40 -15.72 10.92
CA PHE A 177 -3.26 -15.89 12.37
C PHE A 177 -2.17 -14.97 12.93
N GLY A 178 -1.00 -14.95 12.30
CA GLY A 178 0.12 -14.09 12.69
C GLY A 178 -0.27 -12.62 12.72
N ALA A 179 -0.92 -12.12 11.67
CA ALA A 179 -1.39 -10.73 11.63
C ALA A 179 -2.36 -10.41 12.78
N HIS A 180 -3.35 -11.28 13.03
CA HIS A 180 -4.33 -11.03 14.10
C HIS A 180 -3.70 -11.13 15.50
N VAL A 181 -2.76 -12.05 15.71
CA VAL A 181 -2.01 -12.12 16.97
C VAL A 181 -1.21 -10.85 17.21
N VAL A 182 -0.50 -10.34 16.19
CA VAL A 182 0.23 -9.06 16.31
C VAL A 182 -0.70 -7.92 16.73
N LEU A 183 -1.88 -7.81 16.11
CA LEU A 183 -2.88 -6.78 16.48
C LEU A 183 -3.34 -6.93 17.94
N VAL A 184 -3.66 -8.15 18.38
CA VAL A 184 -4.09 -8.42 19.75
C VAL A 184 -2.97 -8.11 20.75
N LEU A 185 -1.73 -8.50 20.45
CA LEU A 185 -0.56 -8.22 21.29
C LEU A 185 -0.30 -6.71 21.40
N ARG A 186 -0.39 -5.97 20.28
CA ARG A 186 -0.26 -4.51 20.28
C ARG A 186 -1.35 -3.83 21.09
N TYR A 187 -2.58 -4.34 21.05
CA TYR A 187 -3.70 -3.77 21.79
C TYR A 187 -3.64 -4.08 23.30
N MET A 188 -3.42 -5.34 23.67
CA MET A 188 -3.50 -5.79 25.06
C MET A 188 -2.25 -5.49 25.88
N LEU A 189 -1.09 -5.45 25.24
CA LEU A 189 0.20 -5.48 25.94
C LEU A 189 1.12 -4.30 25.55
N ALA A 190 0.54 -3.20 25.04
CA ALA A 190 1.26 -2.01 24.60
C ALA A 190 2.26 -1.47 25.64
N ASP A 191 1.91 -1.59 26.93
CA ASP A 191 2.65 -1.03 28.06
C ASP A 191 3.37 -2.10 28.91
N GLU A 192 3.07 -3.39 28.73
CA GLU A 192 3.54 -4.47 29.62
C GLU A 192 4.64 -5.36 29.01
N ILE A 193 4.86 -5.30 27.69
CA ILE A 193 5.89 -6.12 27.02
C ILE A 193 7.28 -5.51 27.17
N LYS A 194 8.21 -6.31 27.71
CA LYS A 194 9.65 -5.98 27.79
C LYS A 194 10.29 -5.78 26.41
N ASP A 195 9.83 -6.51 25.38
CA ASP A 195 10.37 -6.50 24.01
C ASP A 195 9.49 -5.72 23.02
N ARG A 196 9.05 -4.52 23.40
CA ARG A 196 8.14 -3.69 22.59
C ARG A 196 8.69 -3.39 21.20
N GLU A 197 9.99 -3.13 21.11
CA GLU A 197 10.69 -2.88 19.85
C GLU A 197 10.61 -4.08 18.88
N LYS A 198 10.75 -5.30 19.41
CA LYS A 198 10.62 -6.52 18.61
C LYS A 198 9.20 -6.70 18.08
N LEU A 199 8.19 -6.45 18.92
CA LEU A 199 6.79 -6.47 18.51
C LEU A 199 6.48 -5.42 17.43
N SER A 200 7.10 -4.24 17.51
CA SER A 200 6.99 -3.24 16.44
C SER A 200 7.65 -3.74 15.16
N ASN A 201 8.93 -4.11 15.22
CA ASN A 201 9.72 -4.45 14.03
C ASN A 201 9.23 -5.72 13.33
N VAL A 202 9.13 -6.85 14.05
CA VAL A 202 8.68 -8.12 13.45
C VAL A 202 7.17 -8.10 13.20
N GLY A 203 6.40 -7.44 14.07
CA GLY A 203 4.97 -7.25 13.85
C GLY A 203 4.68 -6.47 12.58
N ASP A 204 5.47 -5.43 12.27
CA ASP A 204 5.32 -4.68 11.01
C ASP A 204 5.61 -5.55 9.79
N LEU A 205 6.60 -6.44 9.86
CA LEU A 205 6.89 -7.39 8.78
C LEU A 205 5.73 -8.37 8.56
N ILE A 206 5.17 -8.91 9.64
CA ILE A 206 4.03 -9.83 9.58
C ILE A 206 2.78 -9.14 9.01
N LEU A 207 2.47 -7.92 9.48
CA LEU A 207 1.34 -7.15 9.01
C LEU A 207 1.51 -6.72 7.55
N HIS A 208 2.70 -6.27 7.17
CA HIS A 208 3.04 -5.96 5.78
C HIS A 208 2.81 -7.18 4.88
N MET A 209 3.28 -8.37 5.30
CA MET A 209 3.10 -9.60 4.54
C MET A 209 1.62 -9.96 4.37
N TYR A 210 0.82 -9.80 5.41
CA TYR A 210 -0.61 -10.06 5.32
C TYR A 210 -1.35 -9.04 4.45
N SER A 211 -0.97 -7.76 4.49
CA SER A 211 -1.49 -6.74 3.58
C SER A 211 -1.17 -7.06 2.12
N MET A 212 0.06 -7.49 1.82
CA MET A 212 0.43 -7.98 0.48
C MET A 212 -0.32 -9.24 0.10
N PHE A 213 -0.60 -10.14 1.05
CA PHE A 213 -1.45 -11.30 0.83
C PHE A 213 -2.87 -10.90 0.43
N LEU A 214 -3.52 -10.01 1.19
CA LEU A 214 -4.85 -9.49 0.85
C LEU A 214 -4.89 -8.86 -0.53
N PHE A 215 -3.89 -8.02 -0.84
CA PHE A 215 -3.73 -7.40 -2.15
C PHE A 215 -3.56 -8.43 -3.29
N SER A 216 -2.80 -9.51 -3.06
CA SER A 216 -2.65 -10.59 -4.03
C SER A 216 -3.94 -11.39 -4.27
N LYS A 217 -4.85 -11.37 -3.29
CA LYS A 217 -6.17 -12.03 -3.34
C LYS A 217 -7.29 -11.09 -3.80
N GLN A 218 -6.97 -9.89 -4.28
CA GLN A 218 -7.95 -8.88 -4.74
C GLN A 218 -8.93 -8.46 -3.64
N HIS A 219 -8.43 -8.42 -2.39
CA HIS A 219 -9.13 -7.87 -1.23
C HIS A 219 -8.55 -6.51 -0.87
N GLU A 220 -8.41 -5.63 -1.86
CA GLU A 220 -7.84 -4.28 -1.69
C GLU A 220 -8.59 -3.47 -0.63
N GLU A 221 -9.91 -3.68 -0.48
CA GLU A 221 -10.73 -2.99 0.51
C GLU A 221 -10.29 -3.24 1.97
N LEU A 222 -9.68 -4.39 2.28
CA LEU A 222 -9.27 -4.75 3.64
C LEU A 222 -7.85 -4.28 4.00
N VAL A 223 -7.08 -3.79 3.04
CA VAL A 223 -5.65 -3.50 3.23
C VAL A 223 -5.42 -2.41 4.29
N GLY A 224 -6.21 -1.34 4.26
CA GLY A 224 -6.08 -0.18 5.14
C GLY A 224 -6.16 -0.50 6.62
N ILE A 225 -6.97 -1.48 7.03
CA ILE A 225 -7.09 -1.94 8.41
C ILE A 225 -5.73 -2.40 8.95
N TYR A 226 -4.95 -3.11 8.13
CA TYR A 226 -3.67 -3.69 8.53
C TYR A 226 -2.50 -2.75 8.22
N ALA A 227 -2.54 -2.04 7.10
CA ALA A 227 -1.49 -1.10 6.69
C ALA A 227 -1.39 0.11 7.63
N SER A 228 -2.52 0.63 8.14
CA SER A 228 -2.55 1.73 9.11
C SER A 228 -1.87 1.43 10.45
N GLN A 229 -1.65 0.14 10.74
CA GLN A 229 -1.00 -0.31 11.97
C GLN A 229 0.53 -0.33 11.85
N LEU A 230 1.08 -0.17 10.64
CA LEU A 230 2.52 -0.14 10.39
C LEU A 230 3.12 1.20 10.81
N ALA A 231 4.45 1.24 11.01
CA ALA A 231 5.17 2.51 11.09
C ALA A 231 4.90 3.37 9.84
N GLY A 232 4.74 4.69 10.02
CA GLY A 232 4.28 5.60 8.96
C GLY A 232 5.01 5.45 7.63
N HIS A 233 6.35 5.42 7.64
CA HIS A 233 7.15 5.22 6.42
C HIS A 233 6.87 3.89 5.70
N ARG A 234 6.62 2.80 6.44
CA ARG A 234 6.29 1.48 5.86
C ARG A 234 4.88 1.46 5.30
N CYS A 235 3.93 2.11 5.98
CA CYS A 235 2.56 2.26 5.49
C CYS A 235 2.55 3.03 4.16
N ILE A 236 3.26 4.17 4.11
CA ILE A 236 3.36 5.00 2.91
C ILE A 236 3.96 4.19 1.75
N GLU A 237 5.13 3.57 1.96
CA GLU A 237 5.78 2.77 0.91
C GLU A 237 4.93 1.60 0.42
N LEU A 238 4.17 0.96 1.32
CA LEU A 238 3.26 -0.13 0.95
C LEU A 238 2.15 0.34 0.01
N PHE A 239 1.48 1.45 0.35
CA PHE A 239 0.43 2.00 -0.51
C PHE A 239 0.98 2.52 -1.83
N VAL A 240 2.13 3.22 -1.82
CA VAL A 240 2.81 3.66 -3.05
C VAL A 240 3.06 2.47 -3.97
N HIS A 241 3.65 1.39 -3.44
CA HIS A 241 3.92 0.18 -4.20
C HIS A 241 2.65 -0.47 -4.77
N MET A 242 1.58 -0.59 -3.97
CA MET A 242 0.30 -1.16 -4.42
C MET A 242 -0.38 -0.31 -5.50
N MET A 243 -0.33 1.01 -5.37
CA MET A 243 -0.88 1.94 -6.35
C MET A 243 -0.09 1.87 -7.67
N GLU A 244 1.24 1.79 -7.62
CA GLU A 244 2.10 1.57 -8.78
C GLU A 244 1.77 0.27 -9.52
N LEU A 245 1.62 -0.85 -8.78
CA LEU A 245 1.26 -2.14 -9.35
C LEU A 245 -0.15 -2.16 -9.99
N ARG A 246 -1.03 -1.23 -9.59
CA ARG A 246 -2.42 -1.14 -10.09
C ARG A 246 -2.65 0.06 -11.01
N MET A 247 -1.59 0.72 -11.47
CA MET A 247 -1.66 1.87 -12.40
C MET A 247 -2.49 1.60 -13.65
N HIS A 248 -2.40 0.40 -14.23
CA HIS A 248 -3.15 0.03 -15.44
C HIS A 248 -4.37 -0.86 -15.16
N SER A 249 -4.77 -1.01 -13.89
CA SER A 249 -5.97 -1.76 -13.53
C SER A 249 -7.25 -0.95 -13.75
N SER A 250 -8.40 -1.61 -13.71
CA SER A 250 -9.71 -0.95 -13.84
C SER A 250 -9.92 0.13 -12.76
N VAL A 251 -10.74 1.14 -13.10
CA VAL A 251 -11.12 2.23 -12.19
C VAL A 251 -11.68 1.69 -10.88
N HIS A 252 -12.48 0.63 -10.93
CA HIS A 252 -13.06 0.01 -9.74
C HIS A 252 -12.00 -0.56 -8.78
N VAL A 253 -10.97 -1.23 -9.30
CA VAL A 253 -9.89 -1.79 -8.47
C VAL A 253 -9.05 -0.67 -7.83
N LYS A 254 -8.73 0.37 -8.60
CA LYS A 254 -8.04 1.56 -8.06
C LYS A 254 -8.86 2.23 -6.97
N TYR A 255 -10.17 2.40 -7.20
CA TYR A 255 -11.06 3.02 -6.23
C TYR A 255 -11.09 2.26 -4.90
N LYS A 256 -11.04 0.92 -4.91
CA LYS A 256 -10.93 0.13 -3.66
C LYS A 256 -9.66 0.44 -2.87
N ILE A 257 -8.51 0.60 -3.53
CA ILE A 257 -7.24 0.93 -2.87
C ILE A 257 -7.31 2.34 -2.29
N PHE A 258 -7.82 3.29 -3.08
CA PHE A 258 -8.06 4.66 -2.65
C PHE A 258 -8.96 4.70 -1.41
N LEU A 259 -10.10 4.02 -1.45
CA LEU A 259 -11.02 3.91 -0.31
C LEU A 259 -10.32 3.34 0.92
N SER A 260 -9.59 2.23 0.75
CA SER A 260 -8.89 1.57 1.85
C SER A 260 -7.82 2.46 2.48
N ALA A 261 -7.15 3.32 1.70
CA ALA A 261 -6.22 4.30 2.26
C ALA A 261 -6.97 5.43 3.00
N MET A 262 -8.01 5.99 2.38
CA MET A 262 -8.75 7.15 2.89
C MET A 262 -9.55 6.86 4.16
N GLU A 263 -10.09 5.65 4.32
CA GLU A 263 -10.87 5.29 5.51
C GLU A 263 -10.00 5.11 6.76
N TYR A 264 -8.72 4.78 6.59
CA TYR A 264 -7.83 4.36 7.69
C TYR A 264 -6.63 5.28 7.91
N LEU A 265 -6.35 6.21 7.00
CA LEU A 265 -5.25 7.17 7.12
C LEU A 265 -5.77 8.61 7.16
N PRO A 266 -5.15 9.50 7.95
CA PRO A 266 -5.42 10.92 7.82
C PRO A 266 -4.98 11.44 6.44
N PHE A 267 -5.67 12.45 5.93
CA PHE A 267 -5.31 13.05 4.65
C PHE A 267 -3.96 13.76 4.72
N SER A 268 -3.81 14.68 5.69
CA SER A 268 -2.58 15.44 5.92
C SER A 268 -1.88 14.97 7.19
N HIS A 269 -0.62 15.37 7.34
CA HIS A 269 0.22 15.03 8.48
C HIS A 269 -0.40 15.52 9.80
N VAL A 270 -0.62 14.60 10.75
CA VAL A 270 -1.08 14.91 12.12
C VAL A 270 0.03 14.65 13.15
N ASP A 271 0.79 13.58 12.98
CA ASP A 271 1.89 13.16 13.86
C ASP A 271 2.91 12.31 13.05
N ASP A 272 4.18 12.34 13.44
CA ASP A 272 5.29 11.66 12.73
C ASP A 272 5.19 10.12 12.80
N SER A 273 4.30 9.61 13.64
CA SER A 273 4.14 8.18 13.90
C SER A 273 3.29 7.44 12.85
N GLN A 274 2.40 8.14 12.13
CA GLN A 274 1.42 7.54 11.22
C GLN A 274 1.62 7.99 9.77
N GLY A 275 1.32 7.09 8.83
CA GLY A 275 1.31 7.42 7.42
C GLY A 275 0.14 8.34 7.08
N ASN A 276 0.28 9.17 6.05
CA ASN A 276 -0.77 10.07 5.57
C ASN A 276 -0.97 9.90 4.06
N PHE A 277 -2.18 10.19 3.59
CA PHE A 277 -2.54 10.02 2.18
C PHE A 277 -1.87 11.04 1.25
N GLU A 278 -1.66 12.27 1.74
CA GLU A 278 -0.96 13.33 1.03
C GLU A 278 0.41 12.89 0.53
N GLU A 279 1.25 12.35 1.43
CA GLU A 279 2.59 11.90 1.09
C GLU A 279 2.59 10.67 0.18
N ILE A 280 1.62 9.76 0.33
CA ILE A 280 1.45 8.61 -0.58
C ILE A 280 1.26 9.11 -2.01
N VAL A 281 0.33 10.04 -2.22
CA VAL A 281 0.05 10.54 -3.56
C VAL A 281 1.21 11.35 -4.11
N ASP A 282 1.84 12.20 -3.31
CA ASP A 282 3.01 12.97 -3.75
C ASP A 282 4.15 12.05 -4.22
N ARG A 283 4.39 10.93 -3.50
CA ARG A 283 5.36 9.92 -3.92
C ARG A 283 4.94 9.20 -5.20
N VAL A 284 3.68 8.77 -5.34
CA VAL A 284 3.16 8.14 -6.56
C VAL A 284 3.29 9.08 -7.77
N LEU A 285 2.95 10.35 -7.60
CA LEU A 285 3.06 11.35 -8.66
C LEU A 285 4.50 11.71 -8.99
N SER A 286 5.40 11.71 -8.02
CA SER A 286 6.82 11.93 -8.25
C SER A 286 7.45 10.76 -8.99
N ARG A 287 7.20 9.51 -8.54
CA ARG A 287 7.71 8.29 -9.18
C ARG A 287 7.14 8.05 -10.59
N SER A 288 5.90 8.47 -10.86
CA SER A 288 5.35 8.41 -12.23
C SER A 288 6.01 9.40 -13.20
N ARG A 289 6.68 10.43 -12.67
CA ARG A 289 7.46 11.41 -13.46
C ARG A 289 8.93 11.02 -13.60
N GLU A 290 9.44 10.11 -12.78
CA GLU A 290 10.79 9.59 -12.91
C GLU A 290 10.94 8.86 -14.25
N ILE A 291 11.81 9.40 -15.10
CA ILE A 291 12.19 8.75 -16.35
C ILE A 291 13.03 7.54 -15.99
N LYS A 292 12.40 6.37 -15.89
CA LYS A 292 13.16 5.11 -15.91
C LYS A 292 13.84 5.09 -17.28
N LEU A 293 15.18 5.19 -17.28
CA LEU A 293 16.00 4.97 -18.47
C LEU A 293 15.72 3.54 -18.96
N ALA A 294 14.66 3.37 -19.73
CA ALA A 294 14.50 2.22 -20.57
C ALA A 294 15.77 2.13 -21.40
N LYS A 295 16.31 0.93 -21.59
CA LYS A 295 17.37 0.71 -22.58
C LYS A 295 16.89 1.38 -23.86
N TYR A 296 17.58 2.43 -24.29
CA TYR A 296 17.25 3.13 -25.53
C TYR A 296 17.21 2.07 -26.63
N ASP A 297 16.01 1.78 -27.10
CA ASP A 297 15.79 0.87 -28.19
C ASP A 297 15.68 1.75 -29.43
N PRO A 298 16.72 1.81 -30.28
CA PRO A 298 16.71 2.63 -31.49
C PRO A 298 15.63 2.22 -32.49
N SER A 299 14.91 1.11 -32.25
CA SER A 299 13.77 0.68 -33.07
C SER A 299 12.43 1.34 -32.68
N VAL A 300 12.34 2.01 -31.53
CA VAL A 300 11.09 2.65 -31.07
C VAL A 300 11.06 4.12 -31.51
N ASP A 301 9.98 4.50 -32.18
CA ASP A 301 9.72 5.88 -32.56
C ASP A 301 9.67 6.78 -31.30
N VAL A 302 10.45 7.85 -31.33
CA VAL A 302 10.58 8.83 -30.23
C VAL A 302 9.22 9.47 -29.92
N ALA A 303 8.39 9.71 -30.93
CA ALA A 303 7.05 10.26 -30.75
C ALA A 303 6.12 9.29 -30.00
N GLU A 304 6.16 8.00 -30.35
CA GLU A 304 5.40 6.95 -29.66
C GLU A 304 5.86 6.78 -28.20
N GLN A 305 7.17 6.87 -27.94
CA GLN A 305 7.71 6.82 -26.57
C GLN A 305 7.19 7.98 -25.72
N HIS A 306 7.23 9.21 -26.23
CA HIS A 306 6.66 10.37 -25.53
C HIS A 306 5.15 10.26 -25.33
N ARG A 307 4.43 9.69 -26.31
CA ARG A 307 2.99 9.42 -26.18
C ARG A 307 2.70 8.44 -25.04
N GLN A 308 3.47 7.37 -24.90
CA GLN A 308 3.31 6.42 -23.80
C GLN A 308 3.67 7.03 -22.44
N GLN A 309 4.75 7.81 -22.37
CA GLN A 309 5.16 8.50 -21.13
C GLN A 309 4.12 9.51 -20.69
N SER A 310 3.57 10.32 -21.61
CA SER A 310 2.50 11.27 -21.29
C SER A 310 1.23 10.58 -20.80
N LEU A 311 0.86 9.44 -21.40
CA LEU A 311 -0.24 8.62 -20.92
C LEU A 311 0.00 8.08 -19.50
N GLN A 312 1.20 7.57 -19.21
CA GLN A 312 1.54 7.05 -17.88
C GLN A 312 1.45 8.14 -16.80
N LYS A 313 2.00 9.33 -17.08
CA LYS A 313 1.90 10.50 -16.20
C LYS A 313 0.45 10.91 -15.98
N ALA A 314 -0.37 10.93 -17.04
CA ALA A 314 -1.78 11.28 -16.96
C ALA A 314 -2.60 10.28 -16.12
N ILE A 315 -2.34 8.98 -16.27
CA ILE A 315 -3.01 7.91 -15.50
C ILE A 315 -2.77 8.05 -13.99
N ALA A 316 -1.62 8.60 -13.57
CA ALA A 316 -1.31 8.79 -12.16
C ALA A 316 -2.22 9.84 -11.50
N ILE A 317 -2.67 10.84 -12.25
CA ILE A 317 -3.58 11.88 -11.73
C ILE A 317 -4.94 11.31 -11.33
N GLN A 318 -5.36 10.18 -11.90
CA GLN A 318 -6.64 9.55 -11.56
C GLN A 318 -6.79 9.26 -10.05
N TRP A 319 -5.68 9.01 -9.34
CA TRP A 319 -5.70 8.80 -7.89
C TRP A 319 -6.22 10.02 -7.10
N LEU A 320 -6.05 11.23 -7.64
CA LEU A 320 -6.55 12.49 -7.05
C LEU A 320 -7.98 12.80 -7.46
N CYS A 321 -8.50 12.18 -8.52
CA CYS A 321 -9.83 12.47 -9.06
C CYS A 321 -10.95 11.60 -8.47
N PHE A 322 -10.63 10.71 -7.52
CA PHE A 322 -11.63 9.91 -6.85
C PHE A 322 -12.38 10.72 -5.79
N THR A 323 -13.70 10.53 -5.74
CA THR A 323 -14.54 11.11 -4.69
C THR A 323 -14.26 10.40 -3.36
N PRO A 324 -13.84 11.13 -2.30
CA PRO A 324 -13.59 10.54 -0.99
C PRO A 324 -14.89 9.96 -0.38
N PRO A 325 -14.80 8.90 0.43
CA PRO A 325 -15.97 8.30 1.04
C PRO A 325 -16.63 9.25 2.03
N SER A 326 -17.96 9.25 2.13
CA SER A 326 -18.69 10.14 3.05
C SER A 326 -18.48 9.81 4.54
N THR A 327 -17.82 8.69 4.83
CA THR A 327 -17.53 8.19 6.18
C THR A 327 -16.36 8.89 6.85
N ILE A 328 -15.46 9.54 6.09
CA ILE A 328 -14.29 10.21 6.66
C ILE A 328 -14.68 11.55 7.28
N LYS A 329 -13.89 12.01 8.25
CA LYS A 329 -14.04 13.36 8.79
C LYS A 329 -13.60 14.39 7.75
N ASP A 330 -14.21 15.57 7.80
CA ASP A 330 -13.82 16.72 6.98
C ASP A 330 -13.80 16.44 5.47
N VAL A 331 -14.75 15.61 4.98
CA VAL A 331 -14.88 15.22 3.56
C VAL A 331 -14.77 16.42 2.62
N LYS A 332 -15.39 17.56 2.98
CA LYS A 332 -15.35 18.79 2.17
C LYS A 332 -13.93 19.34 2.02
N ASP A 333 -13.20 19.47 3.13
CA ASP A 333 -11.81 19.96 3.13
C ASP A 333 -10.91 19.01 2.31
N VAL A 334 -11.06 17.71 2.53
CA VAL A 334 -10.31 16.68 1.81
C VAL A 334 -10.62 16.71 0.31
N THR A 335 -11.89 16.87 -0.07
CA THR A 335 -12.31 16.99 -1.47
C THR A 335 -11.67 18.22 -2.13
N SER A 336 -11.69 19.37 -1.45
CA SER A 336 -11.04 20.59 -1.95
C SER A 336 -9.53 20.42 -2.10
N LYS A 337 -8.86 19.76 -1.16
CA LYS A 337 -7.41 19.48 -1.25
C LYS A 337 -7.06 18.52 -2.39
N LEU A 338 -7.85 17.47 -2.58
CA LEU A 338 -7.71 16.54 -3.72
C LEU A 338 -7.86 17.28 -5.05
N LEU A 339 -8.91 18.09 -5.17
CA LEU A 339 -9.16 18.89 -6.37
C LEU A 339 -8.00 19.86 -6.64
N LEU A 340 -7.56 20.61 -5.62
CA LEU A 340 -6.44 21.54 -5.75
C LEU A 340 -5.19 20.83 -6.28
N ARG A 341 -4.81 19.70 -5.67
CA ARG A 341 -3.65 18.92 -6.13
C ARG A 341 -3.85 18.39 -7.53
N SER A 342 -5.06 17.93 -7.87
CA SER A 342 -5.35 17.41 -9.21
C SER A 342 -5.16 18.48 -10.27
N LEU A 343 -5.58 19.73 -10.00
CA LEU A 343 -5.39 20.87 -10.89
C LEU A 343 -3.91 21.28 -10.97
N MET A 344 -3.24 21.46 -9.82
CA MET A 344 -1.82 21.83 -9.78
C MET A 344 -0.94 20.85 -10.58
N HIS A 345 -1.11 19.54 -10.35
CA HIS A 345 -0.32 18.53 -11.04
C HIS A 345 -0.72 18.40 -12.52
N SER A 346 -1.99 18.55 -12.85
CA SER A 346 -2.44 18.53 -14.26
C SER A 346 -1.89 19.72 -15.03
N ASN A 347 -1.87 20.92 -14.45
CA ASN A 347 -1.30 22.13 -15.07
C ASN A 347 0.20 21.98 -15.34
N ILE A 348 0.95 21.35 -14.44
CA ILE A 348 2.36 21.00 -14.68
C ILE A 348 2.48 20.07 -15.89
N LEU A 349 1.64 19.04 -15.96
CA LEU A 349 1.65 18.07 -17.06
C LEU A 349 1.18 18.68 -18.38
N PHE A 350 0.19 19.59 -18.37
CA PHE A 350 -0.28 20.26 -19.57
C PHE A 350 0.80 21.14 -20.19
N ARG A 351 1.57 21.89 -19.36
CA ARG A 351 2.76 22.62 -19.80
C ARG A 351 3.77 21.67 -20.47
N GLU A 352 4.07 20.54 -19.83
CA GLU A 352 5.00 19.55 -20.36
C GLU A 352 4.50 18.95 -21.69
N PHE A 353 3.24 18.55 -21.75
CA PHE A 353 2.64 17.92 -22.92
C PHE A 353 2.52 18.88 -24.09
N ALA A 354 2.19 20.16 -23.84
CA ALA A 354 2.08 21.17 -24.89
C ALA A 354 3.43 21.44 -25.57
N LEU A 355 4.54 21.43 -24.82
CA LEU A 355 5.89 21.58 -25.37
C LEU A 355 6.27 20.41 -26.30
N ILE A 356 5.86 19.19 -25.94
CA ILE A 356 6.13 17.98 -26.75
C ILE A 356 5.17 17.91 -27.95
N ALA A 357 3.92 18.33 -27.77
CA ALA A 357 2.85 18.23 -28.76
C ALA A 357 2.99 19.22 -29.94
N MET A 358 3.98 20.12 -29.93
CA MET A 358 4.27 21.00 -31.07
C MET A 358 4.68 20.25 -32.35
N TRP A 359 4.89 18.93 -32.27
CA TRP A 359 5.14 18.11 -33.44
C TRP A 359 3.87 17.95 -34.29
N ARG A 360 3.99 18.21 -35.60
CA ARG A 360 2.91 18.14 -36.61
C ARG A 360 2.44 16.71 -36.88
N VAL A 361 1.90 16.05 -35.86
CA VAL A 361 1.32 14.71 -36.00
C VAL A 361 -0.21 14.83 -35.90
N PRO A 362 -0.98 14.23 -36.84
CA PRO A 362 -2.44 14.21 -36.77
C PRO A 362 -3.01 13.54 -35.50
N ALA A 363 -2.20 12.71 -34.84
CA ALA A 363 -2.58 12.03 -33.60
C ALA A 363 -2.80 13.01 -32.46
N THR A 364 -3.90 12.86 -31.74
CA THR A 364 -4.22 13.69 -30.56
C THR A 364 -3.28 13.37 -29.38
N PRO A 365 -2.94 14.37 -28.56
CA PRO A 365 -2.08 14.18 -27.40
C PRO A 365 -2.83 13.40 -26.31
N VAL A 366 -2.67 12.07 -26.32
CA VAL A 366 -3.44 11.14 -25.47
C VAL A 366 -3.34 11.48 -23.98
N GLY A 367 -2.17 11.93 -23.51
CA GLY A 367 -1.96 12.33 -22.12
C GLY A 367 -2.86 13.49 -21.72
N ALA A 368 -2.89 14.55 -22.53
CA ALA A 368 -3.71 15.74 -22.26
C ALA A 368 -5.21 15.42 -22.27
N HIS A 369 -5.70 14.70 -23.28
CA HIS A 369 -7.11 14.29 -23.34
C HIS A 369 -7.49 13.36 -22.17
N THR A 370 -6.58 12.50 -21.73
CA THR A 370 -6.78 11.65 -20.55
C THR A 370 -6.94 12.50 -19.29
N LEU A 371 -6.09 13.50 -19.08
CA LEU A 371 -6.21 14.44 -17.95
C LEU A 371 -7.54 15.19 -17.95
N LEU A 372 -7.92 15.77 -19.09
CA LEU A 372 -9.19 16.46 -19.26
C LEU A 372 -10.37 15.54 -18.90
N SER A 373 -10.32 14.28 -19.33
CA SER A 373 -11.37 13.31 -19.03
C SER A 373 -11.48 12.96 -17.54
N PHE A 374 -10.36 12.87 -16.82
CA PHE A 374 -10.37 12.56 -15.38
C PHE A 374 -10.85 13.73 -14.52
N LEU A 375 -10.55 14.96 -14.93
CA LEU A 375 -10.96 16.17 -14.21
C LEU A 375 -12.42 16.55 -14.44
N ALA A 376 -13.08 16.01 -15.48
CA ALA A 376 -14.46 16.35 -15.80
C ALA A 376 -15.44 16.14 -14.63
N GLU A 377 -15.34 15.01 -13.93
CA GLU A 377 -16.24 14.69 -12.81
C GLU A 377 -15.93 15.53 -11.54
N PRO A 378 -14.68 15.64 -11.05
CA PRO A 378 -14.34 16.53 -9.95
C PRO A 378 -14.77 18.00 -10.17
N LEU A 379 -14.62 18.51 -11.39
CA LEU A 379 -15.00 19.88 -11.75
C LEU A 379 -16.52 20.05 -11.83
N LYS A 380 -17.24 19.03 -12.28
CA LYS A 380 -18.71 19.03 -12.24
C LYS A 380 -19.21 19.13 -10.80
N GLN A 381 -18.63 18.35 -9.88
CA GLN A 381 -18.98 18.39 -8.45
C GLN A 381 -18.71 19.76 -7.81
N LEU A 382 -17.65 20.45 -8.25
CA LEU A 382 -17.36 21.82 -7.85
C LEU A 382 -18.42 22.81 -8.34
N SER A 383 -18.85 22.69 -9.60
CA SER A 383 -19.86 23.58 -10.19
C SER A 383 -21.21 23.49 -9.47
N GLU A 384 -21.51 22.32 -8.90
CA GLU A 384 -22.72 22.09 -8.10
C GLU A 384 -22.60 22.65 -6.67
N ASN A 385 -21.39 22.91 -6.17
CA ASN A 385 -21.12 23.41 -4.80
C ASN A 385 -20.00 24.48 -4.78
N PRO A 386 -20.28 25.73 -5.18
CA PRO A 386 -19.28 26.78 -5.34
C PRO A 386 -18.70 27.34 -4.01
N ASP A 387 -19.37 27.13 -2.88
CA ASP A 387 -18.97 27.63 -1.54
C ASP A 387 -17.64 27.02 -1.02
N THR A 388 -17.05 26.08 -1.77
CA THR A 388 -15.86 25.30 -1.39
C THR A 388 -14.55 25.82 -2.00
N LEU A 389 -14.59 26.93 -2.75
CA LEU A 389 -13.44 27.52 -3.44
C LEU A 389 -12.57 28.34 -2.48
N VAL A 390 -11.34 27.86 -2.25
CA VAL A 390 -10.25 28.64 -1.64
C VAL A 390 -9.56 29.44 -2.73
N ASP A 391 -9.10 30.66 -2.46
CA ASP A 391 -8.46 31.57 -3.45
C ASP A 391 -7.37 30.87 -4.30
N TYR A 392 -6.57 29.97 -3.70
CA TYR A 392 -5.51 29.23 -4.40
C TYR A 392 -6.01 28.16 -5.39
N VAL A 393 -7.23 27.67 -5.21
CA VAL A 393 -7.91 26.80 -6.20
C VAL A 393 -8.30 27.62 -7.43
N SER A 394 -8.62 28.91 -7.26
CA SER A 394 -9.07 29.80 -8.33
C SER A 394 -8.01 29.97 -9.43
N GLU A 395 -6.75 30.23 -9.05
CA GLU A 395 -5.65 30.41 -10.01
C GLU A 395 -5.38 29.14 -10.83
N ASN A 396 -5.30 27.99 -10.15
CA ASN A 396 -5.07 26.71 -10.81
C ASN A 396 -6.26 26.29 -11.70
N LEU A 397 -7.49 26.62 -11.28
CA LEU A 397 -8.70 26.40 -12.07
C LEU A 397 -8.73 27.28 -13.31
N GLN A 398 -8.32 28.55 -13.20
CA GLN A 398 -8.24 29.46 -14.34
C GLN A 398 -7.23 28.94 -15.37
N GLU A 399 -6.03 28.57 -14.94
CA GLU A 399 -5.03 27.98 -15.84
C GLU A 399 -5.55 26.68 -16.49
N PHE A 400 -6.26 25.84 -15.73
CA PHE A 400 -6.87 24.63 -16.29
C PHE A 400 -7.88 24.95 -17.40
N GLN A 401 -8.72 25.98 -17.22
CA GLN A 401 -9.67 26.43 -18.23
C GLN A 401 -8.96 26.90 -19.50
N ASP A 402 -7.84 27.63 -19.34
CA ASP A 402 -6.99 28.03 -20.45
C ASP A 402 -6.45 26.81 -21.22
N TRP A 403 -6.00 25.78 -20.51
CA TRP A 403 -5.56 24.52 -21.12
C TRP A 403 -6.70 23.78 -21.83
N ASN A 404 -7.89 23.73 -21.24
CA ASN A 404 -9.05 23.07 -21.84
C ASN A 404 -9.43 23.73 -23.18
N GLU A 405 -9.43 25.06 -23.24
CA GLU A 405 -9.65 25.79 -24.49
C GLU A 405 -8.53 25.60 -25.51
N TYR A 406 -7.27 25.61 -25.05
CA TYR A 406 -6.10 25.34 -25.90
C TYR A 406 -6.20 23.96 -26.56
N TYR A 407 -6.44 22.90 -25.78
CA TYR A 407 -6.53 21.54 -26.31
C TYR A 407 -7.79 21.31 -27.16
N SER A 408 -8.86 22.08 -26.93
CA SER A 408 -10.02 22.12 -27.83
C SER A 408 -9.64 22.68 -29.21
N CYS A 409 -8.84 23.76 -29.25
CA CYS A 409 -8.33 24.33 -30.49
C CYS A 409 -7.30 23.41 -31.17
N ASP A 410 -6.37 22.83 -30.41
CA ASP A 410 -5.38 21.86 -30.90
C ASP A 410 -6.06 20.63 -31.53
N ALA A 411 -7.14 20.12 -30.94
CA ALA A 411 -7.90 19.01 -31.51
C ALA A 411 -8.49 19.35 -32.89
N LYS A 412 -9.00 20.58 -33.08
CA LYS A 412 -9.51 21.04 -34.40
C LYS A 412 -8.38 21.18 -35.41
N TYR A 413 -7.26 21.75 -34.99
CA TYR A 413 -6.05 21.86 -35.82
C TYR A 413 -5.56 20.49 -36.29
N ARG A 414 -5.47 19.51 -35.39
CA ARG A 414 -5.06 18.14 -35.74
C ARG A 414 -6.05 17.43 -36.66
N ASN A 415 -7.36 17.69 -36.49
CA ASN A 415 -8.37 17.17 -37.40
C ASN A 415 -8.19 17.73 -38.82
N TRP A 416 -7.90 19.04 -38.95
CA TRP A 416 -7.53 19.62 -40.24
C TRP A 416 -6.23 19.02 -40.80
N LEU A 417 -5.19 18.89 -39.97
CA LEU A 417 -3.91 18.32 -40.37
C LEU A 417 -4.06 16.87 -40.87
N LYS A 418 -4.95 16.10 -40.23
CA LYS A 418 -5.30 14.75 -40.68
C LYS A 418 -5.81 14.76 -42.12
N PHE A 419 -6.78 15.61 -42.44
CA PHE A 419 -7.30 15.73 -43.80
C PHE A 419 -6.23 16.20 -44.80
N GLN A 420 -5.32 17.10 -44.40
CA GLN A 420 -4.22 17.53 -45.26
C GLN A 420 -3.26 16.39 -45.60
N VAL A 421 -2.89 15.57 -44.61
CA VAL A 421 -1.99 14.43 -44.81
C VAL A 421 -2.66 13.36 -45.67
N GLU A 422 -3.92 13.00 -45.35
CA GLU A 422 -4.69 12.03 -46.14
C GLU A 422 -4.86 12.49 -47.59
N ASN A 423 -5.11 13.79 -47.81
CA ASN A 423 -5.28 14.34 -49.15
C ASN A 423 -3.96 14.38 -49.95
N ALA A 424 -2.80 14.53 -49.29
CA ALA A 424 -1.50 14.56 -49.95
C ALA A 424 -1.05 13.19 -50.48
N GLU A 425 -1.60 12.10 -49.94
CA GLU A 425 -1.31 10.72 -50.37
C GLU A 425 -2.10 10.29 -51.62
N VAL A 426 -3.14 11.05 -51.99
CA VAL A 426 -4.04 10.74 -53.10
C VAL A 426 -3.71 11.60 -54.33
N THR A 427 -3.52 10.97 -55.49
CA THR A 427 -3.19 11.68 -56.75
C THR A 427 -4.37 12.41 -57.38
N ASP A 428 -5.60 11.89 -57.23
CA ASP A 428 -6.84 12.48 -57.75
C ASP A 428 -7.85 12.70 -56.60
N LEU A 429 -7.86 13.91 -56.05
CA LEU A 429 -8.73 14.29 -54.95
C LEU A 429 -10.18 14.50 -55.41
N SER A 430 -11.14 13.94 -54.68
CA SER A 430 -12.55 14.25 -54.92
C SER A 430 -12.92 15.66 -54.42
N GLU A 431 -13.95 16.25 -55.03
CA GLU A 431 -14.48 17.55 -54.61
C GLU A 431 -14.99 17.52 -53.15
N GLU A 432 -15.49 16.37 -52.69
CA GLU A 432 -15.94 16.17 -51.31
C GLU A 432 -14.77 16.17 -50.29
N GLU A 433 -13.64 15.53 -50.61
CA GLU A 433 -12.45 15.50 -49.75
C GLU A 433 -11.80 16.88 -49.65
N ASN A 434 -11.77 17.62 -50.76
CA ASN A 434 -11.28 18.99 -50.76
C ASN A 434 -12.20 19.90 -49.92
N GLN A 435 -13.52 19.76 -50.06
CA GLN A 435 -14.47 20.54 -49.28
C GLN A 435 -14.37 20.25 -47.77
N LYS A 436 -14.14 18.99 -47.36
CA LYS A 436 -13.90 18.62 -45.95
C LYS A 436 -12.65 19.31 -45.38
N ALA A 437 -11.55 19.30 -46.12
CA ALA A 437 -10.32 19.97 -45.70
C ALA A 437 -10.51 21.49 -45.55
N ILE A 438 -11.23 22.14 -46.48
CA ILE A 438 -11.54 23.57 -46.42
C ILE A 438 -12.41 23.91 -45.20
N VAL A 439 -13.45 23.10 -44.94
CA VAL A 439 -14.33 23.31 -43.77
C VAL A 439 -13.54 23.16 -42.47
N ALA A 440 -12.71 22.12 -42.34
CA ALA A 440 -11.86 21.92 -41.16
C ALA A 440 -10.82 23.03 -40.99
N ALA A 441 -10.26 23.56 -42.09
CA ALA A 441 -9.34 24.69 -42.06
C ALA A 441 -10.00 25.95 -41.51
N LYS A 442 -11.20 26.28 -42.02
CA LYS A 442 -11.99 27.42 -41.55
C LYS A 442 -12.33 27.27 -40.07
N GLU A 443 -12.82 26.11 -39.67
CA GLU A 443 -13.17 25.86 -38.27
C GLU A 443 -11.96 26.01 -37.33
N THR A 444 -10.79 25.53 -37.77
CA THR A 444 -9.53 25.69 -37.03
C THR A 444 -9.16 27.16 -36.91
N LEU A 445 -9.15 27.90 -38.02
CA LEU A 445 -8.81 29.33 -38.02
C LEU A 445 -9.76 30.15 -37.16
N ASP A 446 -11.07 29.93 -37.28
CA ASP A 446 -12.09 30.63 -36.49
C ASP A 446 -11.90 30.34 -34.99
N SER A 447 -11.64 29.07 -34.63
CA SER A 447 -11.43 28.68 -33.23
C SER A 447 -10.14 29.25 -32.66
N SER A 448 -9.04 29.22 -33.43
CA SER A 448 -7.77 29.83 -33.05
C SER A 448 -7.90 31.35 -32.92
N LEU A 449 -8.64 32.03 -33.80
CA LEU A 449 -8.86 33.46 -33.71
C LEU A 449 -9.67 33.82 -32.45
N LEU A 450 -10.73 33.06 -32.14
CA LEU A 450 -11.51 33.23 -30.91
C LEU A 450 -10.66 33.05 -29.65
N LEU A 451 -9.79 32.03 -29.65
CA LEU A 451 -8.83 31.78 -28.56
C LEU A 451 -7.88 32.97 -28.38
N LEU A 452 -7.39 33.54 -29.47
CA LEU A 452 -6.43 34.64 -29.42
C LEU A 452 -7.07 35.98 -29.05
N LEU A 453 -8.35 36.18 -29.41
CA LEU A 453 -9.12 37.41 -29.18
C LEU A 453 -10.07 37.32 -27.96
N ARG A 454 -9.75 36.48 -26.97
CA ARG A 454 -10.52 36.36 -25.73
C ARG A 454 -10.77 37.72 -25.09
N LYS A 455 -12.01 37.94 -24.63
CA LYS A 455 -12.45 39.24 -24.09
C LYS A 455 -11.73 39.65 -22.81
N ASP A 456 -11.52 38.72 -21.89
CA ASP A 456 -10.99 39.02 -20.56
C ASP A 456 -9.45 39.05 -20.54
N ASN A 457 -8.82 38.13 -21.27
CA ASN A 457 -7.36 38.01 -21.39
C ASN A 457 -6.97 37.73 -22.86
N PRO A 458 -6.98 38.75 -23.74
CA PRO A 458 -6.61 38.57 -25.14
C PRO A 458 -5.13 38.21 -25.26
N TRP A 459 -4.82 37.20 -26.07
CA TRP A 459 -3.44 36.83 -26.41
C TRP A 459 -2.91 37.68 -27.58
N LEU A 460 -3.82 38.16 -28.44
CA LEU A 460 -3.54 39.13 -29.49
C LEU A 460 -4.30 40.43 -29.23
N THR A 461 -3.57 41.53 -29.19
CA THR A 461 -4.14 42.88 -29.17
C THR A 461 -3.96 43.48 -30.55
N PHE A 462 -5.06 43.86 -31.20
CA PHE A 462 -4.98 44.64 -32.42
C PHE A 462 -4.49 46.04 -32.07
N LEU A 463 -3.29 46.37 -32.53
CA LEU A 463 -2.91 47.76 -32.75
C LEU A 463 -3.61 48.20 -34.03
N GLU A 464 -4.45 49.23 -33.95
CA GLU A 464 -5.05 49.88 -35.11
C GLU A 464 -3.95 50.57 -35.93
N ASP A 465 -3.12 49.80 -36.63
CA ASP A 465 -2.24 50.32 -37.67
C ASP A 465 -2.80 49.90 -39.04
N ASN A 466 -2.94 50.91 -39.89
CA ASN A 466 -3.62 50.95 -41.18
C ASN A 466 -3.68 49.60 -41.92
N VAL A 467 -4.91 49.21 -42.26
CA VAL A 467 -5.21 48.11 -43.20
C VAL A 467 -4.42 48.35 -44.49
N PHE A 468 -3.43 47.51 -44.76
CA PHE A 468 -2.77 47.47 -46.05
C PHE A 468 -3.72 46.83 -47.07
N GLU A 469 -4.48 47.67 -47.77
CA GLU A 469 -5.14 47.29 -49.02
C GLU A 469 -4.06 47.26 -50.12
N SER A 470 -3.52 46.08 -50.43
CA SER A 470 -2.69 45.87 -51.62
C SER A 470 -3.17 44.64 -52.38
N GLU A 471 -3.47 44.82 -53.66
CA GLU A 471 -3.96 43.79 -54.60
C GLU A 471 -2.83 43.01 -55.31
N GLU A 472 -1.56 43.30 -55.02
CA GLU A 472 -0.43 42.58 -55.61
C GLU A 472 0.13 41.52 -54.65
N TYR A 473 0.53 40.36 -55.22
CA TYR A 473 1.23 39.28 -54.52
C TYR A 473 2.59 39.78 -53.99
N MET A 474 2.56 40.52 -52.89
CA MET A 474 3.74 40.99 -52.20
C MET A 474 4.25 39.90 -51.26
N PHE A 475 5.57 39.81 -51.14
CA PHE A 475 6.20 39.20 -49.98
C PHE A 475 5.66 39.91 -48.73
N LEU A 476 4.81 39.22 -47.97
CA LEU A 476 4.32 39.69 -46.68
C LEU A 476 5.39 39.39 -45.64
N GLU A 477 6.13 40.44 -45.26
CA GLU A 477 7.03 40.38 -44.12
C GLU A 477 6.22 40.57 -42.84
N LEU A 478 6.02 39.49 -42.10
CA LEU A 478 5.29 39.50 -40.83
C LEU A 478 6.28 39.64 -39.67
N HIS A 479 6.30 40.81 -39.04
CA HIS A 479 7.01 41.00 -37.79
C HIS A 479 6.06 40.75 -36.61
N ALA A 480 6.32 39.69 -35.85
CA ALA A 480 5.61 39.41 -34.61
C ALA A 480 6.57 39.64 -33.44
N THR A 481 6.23 40.59 -32.56
CA THR A 481 6.96 40.83 -31.30
C THR A 481 6.13 40.27 -30.16
N ALA A 482 6.66 39.28 -29.45
CA ALA A 482 6.03 38.72 -28.26
C ALA A 482 6.68 39.31 -27.00
N MET A 483 5.85 39.70 -26.03
CA MET A 483 6.29 40.11 -24.70
C MET A 483 5.79 39.09 -23.68
N LEU A 484 6.67 38.62 -22.80
CA LEU A 484 6.29 37.77 -21.67
C LEU A 484 5.79 38.67 -20.56
N CYS A 485 4.50 38.57 -20.23
CA CYS A 485 3.90 39.33 -19.14
C CYS A 485 3.48 38.39 -18.01
N LEU A 486 3.72 38.81 -16.77
CA LEU A 486 3.09 38.21 -15.59
C LEU A 486 1.58 38.49 -15.62
N PRO A 487 0.77 37.72 -14.88
CA PRO A 487 -0.65 38.01 -14.69
C PRO A 487 -0.92 39.42 -14.11
N SER A 488 0.06 39.99 -13.41
CA SER A 488 0.02 41.39 -12.92
C SER A 488 0.14 42.43 -14.04
N GLY A 489 0.43 42.01 -15.28
CA GLY A 489 0.75 42.88 -16.41
C GLY A 489 2.22 43.30 -16.48
N GLU A 490 3.05 42.90 -15.52
CA GLU A 490 4.48 43.22 -15.52
C GLU A 490 5.23 42.41 -16.59
N CYS A 491 5.98 43.10 -17.46
CA CYS A 491 6.80 42.45 -18.46
C CYS A 491 8.03 41.79 -17.83
N LEU A 492 8.18 40.48 -18.03
CA LEU A 492 9.39 39.73 -17.71
C LEU A 492 10.41 39.89 -18.83
N ARG A 493 11.66 40.16 -18.47
CA ARG A 493 12.78 40.01 -19.40
C ARG A 493 13.10 38.52 -19.53
N PRO A 494 12.90 37.90 -20.71
CA PRO A 494 13.30 36.51 -20.89
C PRO A 494 14.81 36.37 -20.70
N ASP A 495 15.22 35.32 -20.01
CA ASP A 495 16.63 34.93 -19.98
C ASP A 495 17.02 34.16 -21.25
N ALA A 496 18.32 33.92 -21.43
CA ALA A 496 18.82 33.21 -22.61
C ALA A 496 18.24 31.80 -22.77
N THR A 497 17.84 31.14 -21.67
CA THR A 497 17.26 29.80 -21.69
C THR A 497 15.85 29.85 -22.25
N ILE A 498 15.04 30.82 -21.80
CA ILE A 498 13.68 31.06 -22.29
C ILE A 498 13.70 31.41 -23.77
N CYS A 499 14.59 32.32 -24.20
CA CYS A 499 14.74 32.66 -25.62
C CYS A 499 15.13 31.43 -26.46
N ALA A 500 16.10 30.63 -26.00
CA ALA A 500 16.52 29.42 -26.73
C ALA A 500 15.41 28.36 -26.81
N ALA A 501 14.64 28.18 -25.73
CA ALA A 501 13.51 27.25 -25.70
C ALA A 501 12.38 27.70 -26.65
N LEU A 502 12.03 28.98 -26.63
CA LEU A 502 11.03 29.57 -27.54
C LEU A 502 11.47 29.48 -29.00
N MET A 503 12.72 29.81 -29.31
CA MET A 503 13.26 29.64 -30.66
C MET A 503 13.17 28.17 -31.11
N SER A 504 13.60 27.23 -30.26
CA SER A 504 13.56 25.81 -30.58
C SER A 504 12.13 25.31 -30.80
N ALA A 505 11.19 25.75 -29.97
CA ALA A 505 9.76 25.45 -30.09
C ALA A 505 9.17 26.00 -31.40
N LEU A 506 9.50 27.25 -31.76
CA LEU A 506 9.05 27.87 -33.00
C LEU A 506 9.61 27.16 -34.24
N TYR A 507 10.91 26.87 -34.27
CA TYR A 507 11.49 26.12 -35.40
C TYR A 507 10.96 24.69 -35.47
N ALA A 508 10.65 24.04 -34.35
CA ALA A 508 10.01 22.72 -34.35
C ALA A 508 8.56 22.74 -34.89
N SER A 509 7.90 23.91 -34.90
CA SER A 509 6.53 24.06 -35.42
C SER A 509 6.46 24.15 -36.95
N VAL A 510 7.59 24.27 -37.64
CA VAL A 510 7.72 24.39 -39.10
C VAL A 510 8.73 23.39 -39.66
N THR A 511 8.53 22.90 -40.88
CA THR A 511 9.51 22.02 -41.53
C THR A 511 10.71 22.84 -42.01
N GLU A 512 11.88 22.21 -42.19
CA GLU A 512 13.06 22.90 -42.73
C GLU A 512 12.78 23.56 -44.09
N GLU A 513 11.98 22.90 -44.94
CA GLU A 513 11.51 23.46 -46.21
C GLU A 513 10.72 24.76 -45.99
N VAL A 514 9.79 24.79 -45.03
CA VAL A 514 8.99 25.99 -44.73
C VAL A 514 9.85 27.11 -44.14
N VAL A 515 10.85 26.79 -43.31
CA VAL A 515 11.80 27.79 -42.79
C VAL A 515 12.57 28.45 -43.92
N LEU A 516 13.04 27.66 -44.89
CA LEU A 516 13.78 28.13 -46.06
C LEU A 516 12.88 28.93 -47.02
N ASP A 517 11.71 28.38 -47.37
CA ASP A 517 10.78 28.99 -48.33
C ASP A 517 10.18 30.29 -47.82
N ARG A 518 9.92 30.39 -46.51
CA ARG A 518 9.33 31.57 -45.87
C ARG A 518 10.36 32.49 -45.20
N GLN A 519 11.65 32.16 -45.31
CA GLN A 519 12.76 32.92 -44.71
C GLN A 519 12.51 33.27 -43.22
N LEU A 520 12.02 32.29 -42.45
CA LEU A 520 11.64 32.53 -41.07
C LEU A 520 12.89 32.84 -40.23
N MET A 521 12.94 34.04 -39.65
CA MET A 521 14.00 34.46 -38.73
C MET A 521 13.41 34.80 -37.37
N VAL A 522 13.99 34.24 -36.31
CA VAL A 522 13.66 34.60 -34.92
C VAL A 522 14.83 35.41 -34.36
N LEU A 523 14.54 36.63 -33.90
CA LEU A 523 15.51 37.55 -33.33
C LEU A 523 15.24 37.67 -31.81
N PRO A 524 16.24 37.41 -30.95
CA PRO A 524 16.09 37.51 -29.50
C PRO A 524 16.12 38.95 -28.95
#